data_AF-A0A6G4XBN8-F1
#
_entry.id   AF-A0A6G4XBN8-F1
#
_cell.length_a   1.000
_cell.length_b   1.000
_cell.length_c   1.000
_cell.angle_alpha   90.00
_cell.angle_beta   90.00
_cell.angle_gamma   90.00
#
_symmetry.space_group_name_H-M   'P 1'
#
loop_
_entity.id
_entity.type
_entity.pdbx_description
1 polymer ?
#
loop_
_entity_poly.entity_id
_entity_poly.type
_entity_poly.pdbx_seq_one_letter_code
_entity_poly.pdbx_strand_id
1 'polypeptide(L)'
;QAIVETYGQGRGEPLWLGSLKSNIGHAQAAAGLGGVIKMAMAMQHGVLPATLHVDEPSRHVDWSAGSVELLTEARPWETHDHPRRAGISSFGISGTNAHLILEEPPQLDAEREEQGQRGDVESGPVVVWPVSAQSPVALRQQARRLLAFVRSRPEVSV
;
A
#
# COMPACT_ATOMS: atom_id res chain seq x y z
N GLN A 1 -13.57 -15.37 13.67
CA GLN A 1 -12.92 -16.56 14.25
C GLN A 1 -11.78 -17.08 13.38
N ALA A 2 -12.00 -17.45 12.10
CA ALA A 2 -10.94 -18.00 11.25
C ALA A 2 -9.57 -17.27 11.27
N ILE A 3 -9.55 -15.93 11.22
CA ILE A 3 -8.27 -15.17 11.29
C ILE A 3 -7.60 -15.31 12.66
N VAL A 4 -8.36 -15.24 13.76
CA VAL A 4 -7.84 -15.36 15.14
C VAL A 4 -7.27 -16.76 15.38
N GLU A 5 -7.96 -17.78 14.89
CA GLU A 5 -7.51 -19.17 14.97
C GLU A 5 -6.26 -19.43 14.11
N THR A 6 -6.21 -18.88 12.90
CA THR A 6 -5.11 -19.14 11.95
C THR A 6 -3.85 -18.33 12.27
N TYR A 7 -4.01 -17.05 12.61
CA TYR A 7 -2.90 -16.10 12.71
C TYR A 7 -2.77 -15.43 14.08
N GLY A 8 -3.76 -15.53 14.96
CA GLY A 8 -3.76 -14.87 16.26
C GLY A 8 -2.96 -15.60 17.34
N GLN A 9 -2.53 -16.83 17.11
CA GLN A 9 -1.85 -17.66 18.11
C GLN A 9 -0.34 -17.41 18.14
N GLY A 10 0.27 -17.46 19.33
CA GLY A 10 1.73 -17.50 19.50
C GLY A 10 2.48 -16.25 19.02
N ARG A 11 1.83 -15.08 18.97
CA ARG A 11 2.48 -13.82 18.53
C ARG A 11 3.02 -13.00 19.70
N GLY A 12 4.20 -12.41 19.52
CA GLY A 12 4.73 -11.38 20.42
C GLY A 12 4.09 -9.99 20.23
N GLU A 13 3.48 -9.76 19.07
CA GLU A 13 2.77 -8.54 18.71
C GLU A 13 1.43 -8.86 18.03
N PRO A 14 0.39 -8.01 18.21
CA PRO A 14 -0.91 -8.25 17.61
C PRO A 14 -0.87 -8.19 16.08
N LEU A 15 -1.66 -9.04 15.45
CA LEU A 15 -1.98 -8.91 14.03
C LEU A 15 -2.97 -7.77 13.83
N TRP A 16 -2.59 -6.75 13.06
CA TRP A 16 -3.49 -5.65 12.69
C TRP A 16 -4.49 -6.07 11.63
N LEU A 17 -5.78 -5.91 11.93
CA LEU A 17 -6.90 -6.23 11.06
C LEU A 17 -7.61 -4.97 10.58
N GLY A 18 -7.81 -4.85 9.27
CA GLY A 18 -8.52 -3.72 8.70
C GLY A 18 -9.10 -3.96 7.32
N SER A 19 -9.85 -2.99 6.79
CA SER A 19 -10.55 -3.12 5.51
C SER A 19 -10.64 -1.81 4.74
N LEU A 20 -10.24 -1.82 3.46
CA LEU A 20 -10.43 -0.68 2.54
C LEU A 20 -11.91 -0.35 2.32
N LYS A 21 -12.81 -1.31 2.55
CA LYS A 21 -14.26 -1.13 2.32
C LYS A 21 -14.84 -0.03 3.20
N SER A 22 -14.20 0.27 4.34
CA SER A 22 -14.59 1.38 5.20
C SER A 22 -14.40 2.75 4.54
N ASN A 23 -13.49 2.88 3.57
CA ASN A 23 -13.20 4.15 2.88
C ASN A 23 -14.02 4.35 1.61
N ILE A 24 -14.21 3.27 0.82
CA ILE A 24 -14.76 3.37 -0.55
C ILE A 24 -15.99 2.47 -0.77
N GLY A 25 -16.49 1.83 0.27
CA GLY A 25 -17.55 0.83 0.17
C GLY A 25 -17.08 -0.49 -0.47
N HIS A 26 -18.05 -1.32 -0.85
CA HIS A 26 -17.78 -2.61 -1.45
C HIS A 26 -17.66 -2.51 -2.98
N ALA A 27 -16.43 -2.38 -3.49
CA ALA A 27 -16.11 -2.27 -4.93
C ALA A 27 -16.33 -3.57 -5.75
N GLN A 28 -17.24 -4.44 -5.32
CA GLN A 28 -17.62 -5.72 -5.93
C GLN A 28 -16.43 -6.50 -6.51
N ALA A 29 -16.40 -6.73 -7.83
CA ALA A 29 -15.37 -7.49 -8.53
C ALA A 29 -13.95 -6.92 -8.33
N ALA A 30 -13.83 -5.63 -8.04
CA ALA A 30 -12.55 -4.97 -7.78
C ALA A 30 -12.15 -4.94 -6.29
N ALA A 31 -12.95 -5.51 -5.38
CA ALA A 31 -12.70 -5.42 -3.94
C ALA A 31 -11.37 -6.07 -3.52
N GLY A 32 -11.01 -7.20 -4.14
CA GLY A 32 -9.73 -7.87 -3.89
C GLY A 32 -8.54 -7.01 -4.32
N LEU A 33 -8.59 -6.46 -5.55
CA LEU A 33 -7.54 -5.58 -6.09
C LEU A 33 -7.40 -4.30 -5.26
N GLY A 34 -8.51 -3.72 -4.77
CA GLY A 34 -8.46 -2.59 -3.86
C GLY A 34 -7.64 -2.91 -2.59
N GLY A 35 -7.85 -4.09 -2.00
CA GLY A 35 -7.05 -4.56 -0.86
C GLY A 35 -5.56 -4.68 -1.19
N VAL A 36 -5.22 -5.21 -2.37
CA VAL A 36 -3.82 -5.30 -2.84
C VAL A 36 -3.19 -3.92 -2.99
N ILE A 37 -3.88 -2.98 -3.66
CA ILE A 37 -3.39 -1.60 -3.85
C ILE A 37 -3.21 -0.91 -2.48
N LYS A 38 -4.17 -1.06 -1.56
CA LYS A 38 -4.05 -0.54 -0.19
C LYS A 38 -2.76 -1.01 0.47
N MET A 39 -2.50 -2.32 0.44
CA MET A 39 -1.35 -2.89 1.14
C MET A 39 -0.02 -2.58 0.45
N ALA A 40 0.03 -2.53 -0.88
CA ALA A 40 1.21 -2.09 -1.62
C ALA A 40 1.58 -0.64 -1.28
N MET A 41 0.59 0.27 -1.24
CA MET A 41 0.81 1.65 -0.83
C MET A 41 1.22 1.75 0.66
N ALA A 42 0.62 0.94 1.53
CA ALA A 42 0.98 0.89 2.95
C ALA A 42 2.45 0.48 3.17
N MET A 43 2.94 -0.51 2.41
CA MET A 43 4.36 -0.92 2.43
C MET A 43 5.26 0.20 1.89
N GLN A 44 4.91 0.78 0.74
CA GLN A 44 5.68 1.87 0.14
C GLN A 44 5.82 3.08 1.08
N HIS A 45 4.77 3.41 1.83
CA HIS A 45 4.77 4.54 2.76
C HIS A 45 5.17 4.17 4.20
N GLY A 46 5.38 2.89 4.51
CA GLY A 46 5.71 2.43 5.87
C GLY A 46 4.63 2.78 6.90
N VAL A 47 3.36 2.82 6.51
CA VAL A 47 2.24 3.20 7.38
C VAL A 47 1.06 2.26 7.15
N LEU A 48 0.50 1.75 8.25
CA LEU A 48 -0.77 1.01 8.27
C LEU A 48 -1.92 2.02 8.38
N PRO A 49 -2.77 2.19 7.34
CA PRO A 49 -3.86 3.15 7.37
C PRO A 49 -5.08 2.62 8.12
N ALA A 50 -5.71 3.50 8.90
CA ALA A 50 -6.90 3.23 9.71
C ALA A 50 -8.06 2.61 8.93
N THR A 51 -8.81 1.74 9.60
CA THR A 51 -10.14 1.31 9.21
C THR A 51 -11.16 2.26 9.81
N LEU A 52 -12.00 2.84 8.96
CA LEU A 52 -12.97 3.85 9.36
C LEU A 52 -14.26 3.24 9.89
N HIS A 53 -15.05 4.08 10.57
CA HIS A 53 -16.40 3.76 11.06
C HIS A 53 -16.44 2.57 12.05
N VAL A 54 -15.40 2.47 12.88
CA VAL A 54 -15.32 1.51 13.99
C VAL A 54 -15.48 2.30 15.28
N ASP A 55 -16.65 2.22 15.90
CA ASP A 55 -16.88 2.77 17.25
C ASP A 55 -16.48 1.74 18.31
N GLU A 56 -17.03 0.52 18.21
CA GLU A 56 -16.71 -0.61 19.08
C GLU A 56 -16.50 -1.89 18.24
N PRO A 57 -15.55 -2.76 18.62
CA PRO A 57 -15.39 -4.06 17.98
C PRO A 57 -16.65 -4.92 18.08
N SER A 58 -16.89 -5.79 17.08
CA SER A 58 -18.06 -6.68 17.10
C SER A 58 -18.04 -7.61 18.31
N ARG A 59 -19.13 -7.61 19.09
CA ARG A 59 -19.37 -8.53 20.23
C ARG A 59 -19.50 -10.01 19.85
N HIS A 60 -19.64 -10.32 18.57
CA HIS A 60 -19.74 -11.69 18.07
C HIS A 60 -18.38 -12.34 17.81
N VAL A 61 -17.30 -11.61 18.05
CA VAL A 61 -15.93 -12.10 17.96
C VAL A 61 -15.33 -12.06 19.36
N ASP A 62 -14.81 -13.19 19.83
CA ASP A 62 -13.97 -13.20 21.01
C ASP A 62 -12.57 -12.70 20.64
N TRP A 63 -12.36 -11.40 20.83
CA TRP A 63 -11.07 -10.75 20.56
C TRP A 63 -9.99 -11.15 21.57
N SER A 64 -10.36 -11.73 22.71
CA SER A 64 -9.39 -12.18 23.73
C SER A 64 -8.78 -13.56 23.41
N ALA A 65 -9.40 -14.32 22.51
CA ALA A 65 -8.94 -15.66 22.12
C ALA A 65 -7.66 -15.70 21.27
N GLY A 66 -7.08 -14.55 20.92
CA GLY A 66 -5.82 -14.47 20.22
C GLY A 66 -5.32 -13.03 20.06
N SER A 67 -4.10 -12.88 19.55
CA SER A 67 -3.44 -11.59 19.39
C SER A 67 -3.78 -10.96 18.03
N VAL A 68 -5.03 -10.47 17.90
CA VAL A 68 -5.54 -9.76 16.72
C VAL A 68 -6.27 -8.51 17.16
N GLU A 69 -5.94 -7.36 16.57
CA GLU A 69 -6.54 -6.07 16.93
C GLU A 69 -7.08 -5.34 15.70
N LEU A 70 -8.20 -4.63 15.88
CA LEU A 70 -8.74 -3.76 14.83
C LEU A 70 -7.87 -2.51 14.69
N LEU A 71 -7.43 -2.24 13.47
CA LEU A 71 -6.64 -1.06 13.14
C LEU A 71 -7.56 0.15 12.99
N THR A 72 -7.92 0.80 14.10
CA THR A 72 -8.81 1.98 14.14
C THR A 72 -8.07 3.30 13.94
N GLU A 73 -6.76 3.31 14.16
CA GLU A 73 -5.90 4.48 13.96
C GLU A 73 -4.77 4.17 12.98
N ALA A 74 -4.32 5.19 12.24
CA ALA A 74 -3.17 5.04 11.36
C ALA A 74 -1.90 4.96 12.21
N ARG A 75 -1.00 4.05 11.87
CA ARG A 75 0.24 3.85 12.65
C ARG A 75 1.44 3.58 11.76
N PRO A 76 2.66 3.93 12.20
CA PRO A 76 3.88 3.45 11.55
C PRO A 76 3.85 1.93 11.43
N TRP A 77 4.25 1.43 10.27
CA TRP A 77 4.47 0.02 10.04
C TRP A 77 5.97 -0.23 10.09
N GLU A 78 6.51 -0.41 11.29
CA GLU A 78 7.94 -0.62 11.45
C GLU A 78 8.36 -1.95 10.79
N THR A 79 9.55 -1.94 10.17
CA THR A 79 10.18 -3.16 9.67
C THR A 79 11.15 -3.63 10.76
N HIS A 80 11.03 -4.89 11.16
CA HIS A 80 11.99 -5.53 12.06
C HIS A 80 13.00 -6.34 11.22
N ASP A 81 13.71 -7.33 11.78
CA ASP A 81 14.65 -8.20 11.04
C ASP A 81 14.00 -9.04 9.91
N HIS A 82 12.73 -8.77 9.57
CA HIS A 82 11.91 -9.48 8.60
C HIS A 82 11.11 -8.49 7.74
N PRO A 83 10.88 -8.82 6.44
CA PRO A 83 10.10 -7.97 5.56
C PRO A 83 8.64 -7.86 6.02
N ARG A 84 8.00 -6.72 5.76
CA ARG A 84 6.58 -6.55 6.05
C ARG A 84 5.76 -7.54 5.23
N ARG A 85 4.78 -8.20 5.85
CA ARG A 85 3.85 -9.13 5.20
C ARG A 85 2.40 -8.79 5.54
N ALA A 86 1.52 -8.89 4.55
CA ALA A 86 0.08 -8.73 4.74
C ALA A 86 -0.70 -9.84 4.05
N GLY A 87 -1.78 -10.28 4.70
CA GLY A 87 -2.79 -11.13 4.09
C GLY A 87 -3.94 -10.28 3.51
N ILE A 88 -4.34 -10.56 2.28
CA ILE A 88 -5.51 -9.97 1.63
C ILE A 88 -6.52 -11.09 1.38
N SER A 89 -7.70 -10.98 1.99
CA SER A 89 -8.81 -11.92 1.82
C SER A 89 -9.94 -11.33 0.99
N SER A 90 -10.51 -12.12 0.08
CA SER A 90 -11.72 -11.79 -0.67
C SER A 90 -12.65 -13.00 -0.73
N PHE A 91 -13.91 -12.80 -0.32
CA PHE A 91 -14.91 -13.85 -0.22
C PHE A 91 -16.10 -13.48 -1.11
N GLY A 92 -16.31 -14.28 -2.17
CA GLY A 92 -17.43 -14.10 -3.09
C GLY A 92 -18.74 -14.60 -2.51
N ILE A 93 -19.85 -13.95 -2.86
CA ILE A 93 -21.19 -14.34 -2.42
C ILE A 93 -21.59 -15.77 -2.84
N SER A 94 -21.00 -16.28 -3.93
CA SER A 94 -21.16 -17.66 -4.39
C SER A 94 -20.40 -18.69 -3.55
N GLY A 95 -19.59 -18.27 -2.58
CA GLY A 95 -18.72 -19.13 -1.79
C GLY A 95 -17.31 -19.32 -2.37
N THR A 96 -16.99 -18.71 -3.52
CA THR A 96 -15.62 -18.73 -4.06
C THR A 96 -14.74 -17.76 -3.29
N ASN A 97 -13.70 -18.29 -2.65
CA ASN A 97 -12.81 -17.55 -1.75
C ASN A 97 -11.40 -17.48 -2.33
N ALA A 98 -10.72 -16.35 -2.11
CA ALA A 98 -9.31 -16.18 -2.42
C ALA A 98 -8.59 -15.49 -1.26
N HIS A 99 -7.37 -15.92 -0.99
CA HIS A 99 -6.48 -15.32 0.00
C HIS A 99 -5.07 -15.21 -0.59
N LEU A 100 -4.44 -14.06 -0.44
CA LEU A 100 -3.08 -13.81 -0.94
C LEU A 100 -2.22 -13.23 0.18
N ILE A 101 -0.97 -13.68 0.25
CA ILE A 101 0.06 -13.07 1.08
C ILE A 101 0.92 -12.18 0.21
N LEU A 102 1.05 -10.91 0.59
CA LEU A 102 1.93 -9.94 -0.03
C LEU A 102 3.13 -9.71 0.90
N GLU A 103 4.33 -9.70 0.33
CA GLU A 103 5.57 -9.39 1.03
C GLU A 103 6.19 -8.13 0.42
N GLU A 104 6.78 -7.30 1.27
CA GLU A 104 7.59 -6.16 0.88
C GLU A 104 8.79 -6.62 0.02
N PRO A 105 9.08 -5.94 -1.11
CA PRO A 105 10.24 -6.31 -1.91
C PRO A 105 11.54 -6.14 -1.12
N PRO A 106 12.60 -6.92 -1.43
CA PRO A 106 13.91 -6.67 -0.83
C PRO A 106 14.33 -5.21 -1.07
N GLN A 107 14.96 -4.59 -0.08
CA GLN A 107 15.59 -3.28 -0.26
C GLN A 107 16.65 -3.42 -1.36
N LEU A 108 16.33 -2.96 -2.56
CA LEU A 108 17.33 -2.73 -3.60
C LEU A 108 18.18 -1.58 -3.09
N ASP A 109 19.48 -1.80 -2.96
CA ASP A 109 20.45 -0.89 -2.35
C ASP A 109 20.09 0.59 -2.61
N ALA A 110 19.54 1.25 -1.58
CA ALA A 110 19.25 2.68 -1.57
C ALA A 110 20.51 3.54 -1.81
N GLU A 111 21.69 2.90 -1.79
CA GLU A 111 22.97 3.47 -2.21
C GLU A 111 22.94 4.05 -3.63
N ARG A 112 22.12 3.52 -4.56
CA ARG A 112 21.99 4.12 -5.90
C ARG A 112 21.21 5.44 -5.91
N GLU A 113 20.26 5.61 -5.00
CA GLU A 113 19.45 6.84 -4.90
C GLU A 113 20.22 7.94 -4.15
N GLU A 114 20.96 7.60 -3.09
CA GLU A 114 21.82 8.57 -2.39
C GLU A 114 23.04 9.02 -3.22
N GLN A 115 23.59 8.15 -4.07
CA GLN A 115 24.69 8.50 -4.99
C GLN A 115 24.22 9.41 -6.14
N GLY A 116 22.95 9.36 -6.55
CA GLY A 116 22.37 10.26 -7.56
C GLY A 116 22.01 11.65 -7.03
N GLN A 117 21.79 11.79 -5.72
CA GLN A 117 21.38 13.06 -5.08
C GLN A 117 22.55 14.00 -4.72
N ARG A 118 23.81 13.53 -4.83
CA ARG A 118 25.02 14.33 -4.52
C ARG A 118 25.70 14.96 -5.74
N GLY A 119 25.08 14.91 -6.93
CA GLY A 119 25.58 15.63 -8.10
C GLY A 119 25.02 17.05 -8.14
N ASP A 120 25.89 18.06 -8.22
CA ASP A 120 25.48 19.44 -8.50
C ASP A 120 24.59 19.49 -9.75
N VAL A 121 23.34 19.94 -9.58
CA VAL A 121 22.30 20.02 -10.62
C VAL A 121 22.66 20.99 -11.75
N GLU A 122 23.72 21.79 -11.59
CA GLU A 122 24.02 22.92 -12.47
C GLU A 122 24.79 22.56 -13.76
N SER A 123 25.13 21.29 -14.03
CA SER A 123 25.90 20.94 -15.25
C SER A 123 25.64 19.53 -15.84
N GLY A 124 24.39 19.04 -15.74
CA GLY A 124 23.98 17.82 -16.45
C GLY A 124 23.92 18.01 -17.98
N PRO A 125 24.10 16.94 -18.78
CA PRO A 125 23.87 17.00 -20.22
C PRO A 125 22.40 17.32 -20.52
N VAL A 126 22.12 18.04 -21.60
CA VAL A 126 20.74 18.27 -22.04
C VAL A 126 20.07 16.93 -22.36
N VAL A 127 19.01 16.60 -21.62
CA VAL A 127 18.21 15.38 -21.82
C VAL A 127 16.92 15.71 -22.56
N VAL A 128 16.63 14.97 -23.63
CA VAL A 128 15.36 15.09 -24.35
C VAL A 128 14.31 14.22 -23.67
N TRP A 129 13.14 14.79 -23.38
CA TRP A 129 11.99 14.06 -22.84
C TRP A 129 10.96 13.80 -23.94
N PRO A 130 11.04 12.67 -24.65
CA PRO A 130 10.07 12.35 -25.68
C PRO A 130 8.71 12.08 -25.03
N VAL A 131 7.68 12.77 -25.51
CA VAL A 131 6.28 12.50 -25.15
C VAL A 131 5.53 12.08 -26.40
N SER A 132 4.85 10.95 -26.35
CA SER A 132 4.05 10.41 -27.45
C SER A 132 2.68 9.97 -26.96
N ALA A 133 1.71 9.98 -27.86
CA ALA A 133 0.38 9.43 -27.64
C ALA A 133 -0.32 9.17 -28.98
N GLN A 134 -1.35 8.33 -28.98
CA GLN A 134 -2.10 7.96 -30.20
C GLN A 134 -2.92 9.11 -30.81
N SER A 135 -3.15 10.20 -30.07
CA SER A 135 -3.89 11.37 -30.57
C SER A 135 -3.32 12.68 -30.04
N PRO A 136 -3.56 13.83 -30.73
CA PRO A 136 -3.13 15.14 -30.25
C PRO A 136 -3.70 15.52 -28.87
N VAL A 137 -4.92 15.06 -28.55
CA VAL A 137 -5.54 15.30 -27.25
C VAL A 137 -4.80 14.52 -26.15
N ALA A 138 -4.53 13.23 -26.39
CA ALA A 138 -3.80 12.39 -25.45
C ALA A 138 -2.35 12.87 -25.27
N LEU A 139 -1.72 13.40 -26.33
CA LEU A 139 -0.37 13.96 -26.25
C LEU A 139 -0.32 15.15 -25.28
N ARG A 140 -1.29 16.07 -25.39
CA ARG A 140 -1.42 17.20 -24.45
C ARG A 140 -1.70 16.73 -23.02
N GLN A 141 -2.45 15.66 -22.82
CA GLN A 141 -2.69 15.09 -21.49
C GLN A 141 -1.42 14.47 -20.90
N GLN A 142 -0.63 13.73 -21.69
CA GLN A 142 0.65 13.18 -21.25
C GLN A 142 1.64 14.27 -20.87
N ALA A 143 1.76 15.32 -21.69
CA ALA A 143 2.61 16.47 -21.36
C ALA A 143 2.19 17.16 -20.05
N ARG A 144 0.88 17.31 -19.79
CA ARG A 144 0.38 17.85 -18.52
C ARG A 144 0.68 16.95 -17.32
N ARG A 145 0.56 15.62 -17.48
CA ARG A 145 0.89 14.66 -16.42
C ARG A 145 2.36 14.72 -16.06
N LEU A 146 3.24 14.78 -17.06
CA LEU A 146 4.68 14.94 -16.86
C LEU A 146 5.01 16.26 -16.16
N LEU A 147 4.41 17.37 -16.61
CA LEU A 147 4.60 18.66 -15.96
C LEU A 147 4.13 18.65 -14.49
N ALA A 148 2.97 18.06 -14.20
CA ALA A 148 2.46 17.95 -12.84
C ALA A 148 3.37 17.08 -11.96
N PHE A 149 3.86 15.96 -12.50
CA PHE A 149 4.77 15.05 -11.81
C PHE A 149 6.06 15.77 -11.38
N VAL A 150 6.74 16.43 -12.31
CA VAL A 150 8.02 17.11 -12.02
C VAL A 150 7.84 18.29 -11.07
N ARG A 151 6.74 19.05 -11.21
CA ARG A 151 6.43 20.13 -10.27
C ARG A 151 6.14 19.63 -8.85
N SER A 152 5.54 18.45 -8.72
CA SER A 152 5.26 17.84 -7.42
C SER A 152 6.48 17.17 -6.78
N ARG A 153 7.58 17.05 -7.52
CA ARG A 153 8.79 16.33 -7.12
C ARG A 153 10.05 17.08 -7.57
N PRO A 154 10.39 18.21 -6.92
CA PRO A 154 11.56 19.02 -7.27
C PRO A 154 12.88 18.24 -7.16
N GLU A 155 12.90 17.16 -6.38
CA GLU A 155 14.03 16.25 -6.20
C GLU A 155 14.32 15.37 -7.42
N VAL A 156 13.36 15.22 -8.33
CA VAL A 156 13.60 14.55 -9.61
C VAL A 156 14.42 15.50 -10.46
N SER A 157 15.75 15.32 -10.45
CA SER A 157 16.66 16.17 -11.21
C SER A 157 16.35 16.09 -12.70
N VAL A 158 16.25 17.27 -13.31
CA VAL A 158 16.11 17.47 -14.76
C VAL A 158 17.46 17.36 -15.44
#